data_AF-A0A7W1E1W0-F1
#
_entry.id   AF-A0A7W1E1W0-F1
#
_cell.length_a   1.000
_cell.length_b   1.000
_cell.length_c   1.000
_cell.angle_alpha   90.00
_cell.angle_beta   90.00
_cell.angle_gamma   90.00
#
_symmetry.space_group_name_H-M   'P 1'
#
loop_
_entity.id
_entity.type
_entity.pdbx_description
1 polymer ?
#
loop_
_entity_poly.entity_id
_entity_poly.type
_entity_poly.pdbx_seq_one_letter_code
_entity_poly.pdbx_strand_id
1 'polypeptide(L)'
;MSYWPTEDGWPYHDERREEIDFGAAVDDDVLSLQVETHLLDDLEPLERQVIEAHYGLTGASPRSMKEIRGDLGVARADVRSALGSGLAKLRTHLTG
;
A
#
# COMPACT_ATOMS: atom_id res chain seq x y z
N MET A 1 -15.49 -22.30 -33.87
CA MET A 1 -14.42 -21.32 -34.10
C MET A 1 -14.93 -19.98 -33.65
N SER A 2 -14.63 -19.59 -32.40
CA SER A 2 -15.00 -18.29 -31.87
C SER A 2 -13.80 -17.35 -31.99
N TYR A 3 -13.97 -16.32 -32.81
CA TYR A 3 -13.05 -15.21 -32.98
C TYR A 3 -13.16 -14.29 -31.77
N TRP A 4 -12.11 -14.20 -30.97
CA TRP A 4 -11.84 -13.05 -30.12
C TRP A 4 -10.55 -12.42 -30.64
N PRO A 5 -10.59 -11.26 -31.31
CA PRO A 5 -9.38 -10.58 -31.70
C PRO A 5 -8.97 -9.54 -30.63
N THR A 6 -7.75 -9.74 -30.13
CA THR A 6 -6.79 -8.75 -29.61
C THR A 6 -7.02 -8.06 -28.26
N GLU A 7 -5.95 -8.09 -27.48
CA GLU A 7 -5.73 -7.60 -26.13
C GLU A 7 -5.51 -6.07 -26.05
N ASP A 8 -6.18 -5.27 -26.89
CA ASP A 8 -6.02 -3.82 -26.92
C ASP A 8 -7.38 -3.11 -26.90
N GLY A 9 -7.75 -2.60 -25.73
CA GLY A 9 -8.78 -1.56 -25.59
C GLY A 9 -10.22 -2.04 -25.46
N TRP A 10 -10.96 -1.37 -24.57
CA TRP A 10 -12.42 -1.49 -24.51
C TRP A 10 -13.02 -1.07 -25.86
N PRO A 11 -14.19 -1.61 -26.27
CA PRO A 11 -14.74 -1.50 -27.63
C PRO A 11 -15.32 -0.11 -27.95
N TYR A 12 -14.88 0.92 -27.25
CA TYR A 12 -15.28 2.30 -27.41
C TYR A 12 -14.10 3.11 -27.90
N HIS A 13 -14.38 4.00 -28.84
CA HIS A 13 -13.36 4.88 -29.41
C HIS A 13 -12.88 5.86 -28.32
N ASP A 14 -11.57 5.90 -28.03
CA ASP A 14 -10.91 6.82 -27.07
C ASP A 14 -10.90 8.28 -27.57
N GLU A 15 -12.01 8.76 -28.12
CA GLU A 15 -12.12 10.09 -28.74
C GLU A 15 -12.59 11.19 -27.78
N ARG A 16 -12.77 10.87 -26.49
CA ARG A 16 -13.02 11.91 -25.49
C ARG A 16 -11.72 12.24 -24.77
N ARG A 17 -11.24 13.47 -24.97
CA ARG A 17 -10.37 14.12 -23.98
C ARG A 17 -11.02 13.90 -22.61
N GLU A 18 -10.34 13.19 -21.71
CA GLU A 18 -10.76 13.02 -20.33
C GLU A 18 -10.94 14.42 -19.73
N GLU A 19 -12.18 14.90 -19.68
CA GLU A 19 -12.53 16.11 -18.95
C GLU A 19 -12.39 15.75 -17.48
N ILE A 20 -11.41 16.35 -16.82
CA ILE A 20 -11.21 16.23 -15.39
C ILE A 20 -12.45 16.84 -14.73
N ASP A 21 -13.34 16.00 -14.21
CA ASP A 21 -14.49 16.43 -13.44
C ASP A 21 -14.02 16.91 -12.06
N PHE A 22 -13.84 18.23 -11.92
CA PHE A 22 -13.47 18.87 -10.66
C PHE A 22 -14.59 18.80 -9.60
N GLY A 23 -15.79 18.34 -9.95
CA GLY A 23 -16.93 18.16 -9.06
C GLY A 23 -17.12 16.72 -8.58
N ALA A 24 -16.33 15.77 -9.07
CA ALA A 24 -16.29 14.42 -8.52
C ALA A 24 -15.82 14.52 -7.06
N ALA A 25 -16.70 14.14 -6.12
CA ALA A 25 -16.30 13.98 -4.74
C ALA A 25 -15.12 13.00 -4.73
N VAL A 26 -14.00 13.41 -4.13
CA VAL A 26 -12.82 12.54 -3.98
C VAL A 26 -13.31 11.23 -3.37
N ASP A 27 -12.97 10.10 -3.99
CA ASP A 27 -13.36 8.79 -3.49
C ASP A 27 -12.99 8.70 -2.01
N ASP A 28 -13.97 8.31 -1.18
CA ASP A 28 -13.81 8.21 0.27
C ASP A 28 -12.64 7.27 0.60
N ASP A 29 -12.38 6.27 -0.25
CA ASP A 29 -11.24 5.35 -0.17
C ASP A 29 -9.89 6.08 -0.29
N VAL A 30 -9.79 7.09 -1.16
CA VAL A 30 -8.60 7.94 -1.32
C VAL A 30 -8.45 8.90 -0.14
N LEU A 31 -9.55 9.41 0.40
CA LEU A 31 -9.54 10.22 1.62
C LEU A 31 -9.15 9.38 2.84
N SER A 32 -9.59 8.12 2.96
CA SER A 32 -9.11 7.21 4.01
C SER A 32 -7.60 6.97 3.90
N LEU A 33 -7.07 6.82 2.69
CA LEU A 33 -5.62 6.69 2.47
C LEU A 33 -4.83 7.96 2.88
N GLN A 34 -5.42 9.15 2.79
CA GLN A 34 -4.79 10.41 3.20
C GLN A 34 -4.99 10.74 4.69
N VAL A 35 -6.14 10.40 5.28
CA VAL A 35 -6.37 10.53 6.73
C VAL A 35 -5.49 9.53 7.51
N GLU A 36 -5.17 8.38 6.90
CA GLU A 36 -4.22 7.36 7.41
C GLU A 36 -2.73 7.76 7.35
N THR A 37 -2.36 8.95 6.85
CA THR A 37 -0.94 9.36 6.79
C THR A 37 -0.29 9.40 8.19
N HIS A 38 -1.09 9.64 9.23
CA HIS A 38 -0.66 9.62 10.64
C HIS A 38 -0.79 8.24 11.30
N LEU A 39 -1.37 7.23 10.65
CA LEU A 39 -1.51 5.87 11.18
C LEU A 39 -0.15 5.23 11.47
N LEU A 40 0.88 5.68 10.75
CA LEU A 40 2.26 5.23 10.89
C LEU A 40 3.07 6.07 11.90
N ASP A 41 2.53 7.15 12.46
CA ASP A 41 3.28 8.04 13.35
C ASP A 41 3.52 7.42 14.74
N ASP A 42 2.61 6.56 15.19
CA ASP A 42 2.73 5.83 16.47
C ASP A 42 3.57 4.55 16.37
N LEU A 43 4.06 4.23 15.16
CA LEU A 43 5.00 3.15 14.93
C LEU A 43 6.42 3.57 15.32
N GLU A 44 7.13 2.66 15.98
CA GLU A 44 8.56 2.82 16.18
C GLU A 44 9.30 2.79 14.82
N PRO A 45 10.49 3.41 14.73
CA PRO A 45 11.23 3.50 13.48
C PRO A 45 11.46 2.15 12.79
N LEU A 46 11.68 1.08 13.56
CA LEU A 46 11.87 -0.26 13.02
C LEU A 46 10.55 -0.89 12.55
N GLU A 47 9.46 -0.70 13.29
CA GLU A 47 8.14 -1.20 12.92
C GLU A 47 7.67 -0.56 11.61
N ARG A 48 7.82 0.77 11.52
CA ARG A 48 7.51 1.54 10.32
C ARG A 48 8.30 1.04 9.11
N GLN A 49 9.62 0.94 9.23
CA GLN A 49 10.47 0.44 8.14
C GLN A 49 10.09 -0.98 7.70
N VAL A 50 9.80 -1.86 8.66
CA VAL A 50 9.42 -3.24 8.36
C VAL A 50 8.06 -3.31 7.68
N ILE A 51 7.06 -2.55 8.14
CA ILE A 51 5.71 -2.51 7.54
C ILE A 51 5.76 -1.88 6.15
N GLU A 52 6.39 -0.72 6.00
CA GLU A 52 6.54 -0.02 4.72
C GLU A 52 7.24 -0.91 3.69
N ALA A 53 8.32 -1.60 4.09
CA ALA A 53 9.06 -2.49 3.21
C ALA A 53 8.29 -3.78 2.88
N HIS A 54 7.55 -4.34 3.84
CA HIS A 54 6.84 -5.60 3.66
C HIS A 54 5.60 -5.45 2.77
N TYR A 55 4.93 -4.30 2.86
CA TYR A 55 3.69 -4.03 2.10
C TYR A 55 3.88 -3.06 0.92
N GLY A 56 5.04 -2.43 0.78
CA GLY A 56 5.31 -1.52 -0.34
C GLY A 56 4.63 -0.15 -0.23
N LEU A 57 4.37 0.32 0.99
CA LEU A 57 3.56 1.53 1.24
C LEU A 57 4.20 2.84 0.75
N THR A 58 5.49 2.83 0.43
CA THR A 58 6.24 3.98 -0.09
C THR A 58 6.36 3.99 -1.62
N GLY A 59 5.54 3.21 -2.33
CA GLY A 59 5.61 3.06 -3.78
C GLY A 59 6.69 2.07 -4.26
N ALA A 60 7.36 1.40 -3.33
CA ALA A 60 8.27 0.29 -3.62
C ALA A 60 7.52 -1.04 -3.73
N SER A 61 8.10 -2.03 -4.44
CA SER A 61 7.54 -3.38 -4.44
C SER A 61 7.60 -4.02 -3.05
N PRO A 62 6.56 -4.77 -2.64
CA PRO A 62 6.56 -5.53 -1.38
C PRO A 62 7.76 -6.48 -1.29
N ARG A 63 8.47 -6.48 -0.15
CA ARG A 63 9.64 -7.33 0.09
C ARG A 63 9.34 -8.44 1.09
N SER A 64 10.00 -9.59 0.93
CA SER A 64 9.91 -10.69 1.88
C SER A 64 10.65 -10.40 3.18
N MET A 65 10.31 -11.12 4.25
CA MET A 65 11.02 -11.03 5.53
C MET A 65 12.50 -11.40 5.44
N LYS A 66 12.90 -12.18 4.44
CA LYS A 66 14.31 -12.56 4.22
C LYS A 66 15.10 -11.40 3.61
N GLU A 67 14.50 -10.70 2.65
CA GLU A 67 15.09 -9.53 1.99
C GLU A 67 15.17 -8.35 2.96
N ILE A 68 14.07 -8.05 3.67
CA ILE A 68 14.03 -6.97 4.68
C ILE A 68 15.10 -7.17 5.76
N ARG A 69 15.28 -8.40 6.24
CA ARG A 69 16.36 -8.72 7.19
C ARG A 69 17.74 -8.47 6.61
N GLY A 70 17.96 -8.85 5.35
CA GLY A 70 19.23 -8.64 4.65
C GLY A 70 19.57 -7.16 4.52
N ASP A 71 18.57 -6.34 4.20
CA ASP A 71 18.73 -4.91 3.95
C ASP A 71 18.89 -4.09 5.24
N LEU A 72 18.17 -4.45 6.30
CA LEU A 72 18.21 -3.73 7.59
C LEU A 72 19.35 -4.20 8.51
N GLY A 73 19.96 -5.37 8.25
CA GLY A 73 21.06 -5.90 9.07
C GLY A 73 20.67 -6.33 10.49
N VAL A 74 19.37 -6.45 10.78
CA VAL A 74 18.82 -6.81 12.11
C VAL A 74 18.59 -8.31 12.25
N ALA A 75 18.42 -8.82 13.48
CA ALA A 75 18.12 -10.23 13.69
C ALA A 75 16.71 -10.59 13.21
N ARG A 76 16.52 -11.84 12.79
CA ARG A 76 15.20 -12.34 12.35
C ARG A 76 14.12 -12.18 13.42
N ALA A 77 14.50 -12.35 14.69
CA ALA A 77 13.58 -12.19 15.82
C ALA A 77 13.08 -10.75 15.91
N ASP A 78 13.96 -9.78 15.74
CA ASP A 78 13.64 -8.34 15.83
C ASP A 78 12.70 -7.92 14.70
N VAL A 79 12.97 -8.34 13.46
CA VAL A 79 12.08 -8.08 12.31
C VAL A 79 10.68 -8.65 12.54
N ARG A 80 10.60 -9.88 13.07
CA ARG A 80 9.31 -10.53 13.33
C ARG A 80 8.58 -9.89 14.49
N SER A 81 9.31 -9.47 15.53
CA SER A 81 8.75 -8.74 16.66
C SER A 81 8.18 -7.40 16.19
N ALA A 82 8.96 -6.63 15.43
CA ALA A 82 8.58 -5.33 14.90
C ALA A 82 7.36 -5.41 13.96
N LEU A 83 7.29 -6.42 13.10
CA LEU A 83 6.09 -6.64 12.27
C LEU A 83 4.86 -6.94 13.13
N GLY A 84 5.01 -7.78 14.16
CA GLY A 84 3.93 -8.17 15.05
C GLY A 84 3.41 -7.01 15.91
N SER A 85 4.32 -6.26 16.53
CA SER A 85 3.98 -5.11 17.38
C SER A 85 3.40 -3.96 16.55
N GLY A 86 3.99 -3.68 15.38
CA GLY A 86 3.46 -2.67 14.48
C GLY A 86 2.05 -2.98 13.99
N LEU A 87 1.78 -4.21 13.54
CA LEU A 87 0.41 -4.61 13.15
C LEU A 87 -0.60 -4.54 14.31
N ALA A 88 -0.17 -4.83 15.53
CA ALA A 88 -1.04 -4.70 16.71
C ALA A 88 -1.42 -3.24 16.99
N LYS A 89 -0.48 -2.30 16.81
CA LYS A 89 -0.73 -0.86 16.91
C LYS A 89 -1.69 -0.39 15.84
N LEU A 90 -1.41 -0.72 14.57
CA LEU A 90 -2.31 -0.38 13.44
C LEU A 90 -3.73 -0.90 13.66
N ARG A 91 -3.88 -2.15 14.11
CA ARG A 91 -5.20 -2.70 14.45
C ARG A 91 -5.91 -1.88 15.53
N THR A 92 -5.19 -1.41 16.54
CA THR A 92 -5.77 -0.60 17.62
C THR A 92 -6.30 0.73 17.10
N HIS A 93 -5.58 1.38 16.18
CA HIS A 93 -6.04 2.61 15.54
C HIS A 93 -7.26 2.42 14.63
N LEU A 94 -7.39 1.26 13.99
CA LEU A 94 -8.50 0.98 13.07
C LEU A 94 -9.75 0.43 13.78
N THR A 95 -9.64 0.00 15.04
CA THR A 95 -10.73 -0.63 15.79
C THR A 95 -11.18 0.17 17.02
N GLY A 96 -10.49 1.27 17.33
CA GLY A 96 -10.84 2.22 18.40
C GLY A 96 -11.64 3.39 17.86
#